data_AF-A0A7C4U0N5-F1
#
_entry.id   AF-A0A7C4U0N5-F1
#
_cell.length_a   1.000
_cell.length_b   1.000
_cell.length_c   1.000
_cell.angle_alpha   90.00
_cell.angle_beta   90.00
_cell.angle_gamma   90.00
#
_symmetry.space_group_name_H-M   'P 1'
#
loop_
_entity.id
_entity.type
_entity.pdbx_description
1 polymer ?
#
loop_
_entity_poly.entity_id
_entity_poly.type
_entity_poly.pdbx_seq_one_letter_code
_entity_poly.pdbx_strand_id
1 'polypeptide(L)'
;QYAEKEGLDFYDFKVSKVMKRRGGKREPITDKFFVYIHIPLLKYAIFKPEWIMKNGKYGMVEAWRSYAFRVPKEKFERLLKPDSALKGICERIEAKNFILNFQHSLIDINKDKLSYLLQGVIDENKIVQIIPKDLESFFKVCFIMDNLDKIPQNANLWLIYLLSYINKDISLGDISKIVYCIDFLYSKIELKPNEISQLVSKIKELKEKIDGYSQDDGSYRSSLTASPLDETRCALFSINLLEDLIQDLIYYYSDYVDGLQPIKKIYESVKNVDKTFKLIKSV
;
A
#
# COMPACT_ATOMS: atom_id res chain seq x y z
N GLN A 1 -6.97 11.79 7.65
CA GLN A 1 -6.36 12.43 8.84
C GLN A 1 -7.40 12.91 9.85
N TYR A 2 -8.48 13.57 9.43
CA TYR A 2 -9.51 14.09 10.34
C TYR A 2 -10.82 13.28 10.36
N ALA A 3 -11.00 12.32 9.45
CA ALA A 3 -12.27 11.60 9.23
C ALA A 3 -12.87 10.93 10.48
N GLU A 4 -12.01 10.51 11.42
CA GLU A 4 -12.39 9.83 12.67
C GLU A 4 -12.25 10.74 13.90
N LYS A 5 -11.72 11.96 13.74
CA LYS A 5 -11.45 12.85 14.88
C LYS A 5 -12.68 13.65 15.25
N GLU A 6 -12.95 13.72 16.54
CA GLU A 6 -13.95 14.59 17.12
C GLU A 6 -13.28 15.77 17.83
N GLY A 7 -14.04 16.85 18.09
CA GLY A 7 -13.55 17.97 18.90
C GLY A 7 -12.44 18.83 18.27
N LEU A 8 -12.28 18.80 16.95
CA LEU A 8 -11.28 19.62 16.25
C LEU A 8 -11.62 21.12 16.33
N ASP A 9 -10.64 21.99 16.58
CA ASP A 9 -10.86 23.44 16.42
C ASP A 9 -10.84 23.87 14.95
N PHE A 10 -10.02 23.19 14.15
CA PHE A 10 -9.80 23.50 12.73
C PHE A 10 -9.70 22.25 11.87
N TYR A 11 -10.15 22.38 10.63
CA TYR A 11 -9.89 21.46 9.53
C TYR A 11 -8.81 22.06 8.65
N ASP A 12 -7.63 21.44 8.63
CA ASP A 12 -6.47 21.94 7.90
C ASP A 12 -6.36 21.32 6.51
N PHE A 13 -6.05 22.15 5.51
CA PHE A 13 -5.88 21.77 4.11
C PHE A 13 -4.52 22.21 3.59
N LYS A 14 -3.72 21.24 3.13
CA LYS A 14 -2.37 21.50 2.61
C LYS A 14 -2.44 22.49 1.44
N VAL A 15 -1.64 23.54 1.52
CA VAL A 15 -1.64 24.66 0.56
C VAL A 15 -1.48 24.18 -0.88
N SER A 16 -0.53 23.28 -1.13
CA SER A 16 -0.25 22.73 -2.47
C SER A 16 -1.39 21.90 -3.06
N LYS A 17 -2.38 21.52 -2.24
CA LYS A 17 -3.56 20.79 -2.68
C LYS A 17 -4.75 21.73 -2.95
N VAL A 18 -4.71 22.96 -2.44
CA VAL A 18 -5.81 23.95 -2.57
C VAL A 18 -5.53 24.97 -3.67
N MET A 19 -4.30 25.49 -3.74
CA MET A 19 -3.97 26.60 -4.63
C MET A 19 -2.69 26.35 -5.43
N LYS A 20 -2.54 27.07 -6.55
CA LYS A 20 -1.29 27.21 -7.30
C LYS A 20 -0.86 28.67 -7.32
N ARG A 21 0.43 28.91 -7.49
CA ARG A 21 0.96 30.26 -7.77
C ARG A 21 1.05 30.46 -9.29
N ARG A 22 0.40 31.48 -9.81
CA ARG A 22 0.55 31.94 -11.20
C ARG A 22 0.81 33.45 -11.19
N GLY A 23 1.91 33.89 -11.79
CA GLY A 23 2.28 35.32 -11.85
C GLY A 23 2.32 36.02 -10.49
N GLY A 24 2.79 35.34 -9.44
CA GLY A 24 2.83 35.88 -8.07
C GLY A 24 1.48 35.89 -7.34
N LYS A 25 0.36 35.64 -8.02
CA LYS A 25 -0.98 35.53 -7.43
C LYS A 25 -1.26 34.10 -6.98
N ARG A 26 -2.03 33.98 -5.89
CA ARG A 26 -2.51 32.72 -5.33
C ARG A 26 -3.90 32.44 -5.89
N GLU A 27 -4.01 31.42 -6.72
CA GLU A 27 -5.28 31.06 -7.37
C GLU A 27 -5.69 29.63 -6.96
N PRO A 28 -6.99 29.39 -6.72
CA PRO A 28 -7.51 28.05 -6.44
C PRO A 28 -7.30 27.13 -7.65
N ILE A 29 -7.16 25.83 -7.41
CA ILE A 29 -7.07 24.83 -8.48
C ILE A 29 -8.49 24.57 -9.02
N THR A 30 -8.74 24.89 -10.28
CA THR A 30 -10.10 24.92 -10.87
C THR A 30 -10.74 23.55 -11.08
N ASP A 31 -9.94 22.53 -11.43
CA ASP A 31 -10.44 21.21 -11.83
C ASP A 31 -10.24 20.17 -10.72
N LYS A 32 -10.65 20.54 -9.50
CA LYS A 32 -10.45 19.70 -8.32
C LYS A 32 -11.64 19.74 -7.39
N PHE A 33 -11.98 18.58 -6.86
CA PHE A 33 -12.90 18.43 -5.76
C PHE A 33 -12.20 17.82 -4.54
N PHE A 34 -12.64 18.25 -3.36
CA PHE A 34 -12.37 17.60 -2.11
C PHE A 34 -13.60 16.81 -1.72
N VAL A 35 -13.40 15.56 -1.35
CA VAL A 35 -14.42 14.70 -0.72
C VAL A 35 -13.99 14.50 0.72
N TYR A 36 -14.90 14.80 1.65
CA TYR A 36 -14.70 14.58 3.08
C TYR A 36 -15.83 13.70 3.61
N ILE A 37 -15.46 12.69 4.41
CA ILE A 37 -16.40 11.84 5.14
C ILE A 37 -16.07 11.99 6.63
N HIS A 38 -17.06 12.42 7.41
CA HIS A 38 -17.01 12.44 8.87
C HIS A 38 -17.62 11.12 9.37
N ILE A 39 -16.76 10.16 9.72
CA ILE A 39 -17.16 8.79 10.03
C ILE A 39 -18.09 8.73 11.26
N PRO A 40 -17.75 9.34 12.43
CA PRO A 40 -18.61 9.25 13.62
C PRO A 40 -20.03 9.77 13.42
N LEU A 41 -20.20 10.85 12.66
CA LEU A 41 -21.48 11.52 12.47
C LEU A 41 -22.23 11.06 11.22
N LEU A 42 -21.65 10.16 10.41
CA LEU A 42 -22.15 9.76 9.10
C LEU A 42 -22.55 10.97 8.25
N LYS A 43 -21.61 11.92 8.12
CA LYS A 43 -21.79 13.10 7.28
C LYS A 43 -20.72 13.16 6.20
N TYR A 44 -21.01 13.84 5.11
CA TYR A 44 -20.03 14.10 4.05
C TYR A 44 -20.12 15.51 3.51
N ALA A 45 -19.08 15.92 2.79
CA ALA A 45 -19.10 17.10 1.95
C ALA A 45 -18.29 16.88 0.69
N ILE A 46 -18.76 17.46 -0.42
CA ILE A 46 -18.00 17.60 -1.66
C ILE A 46 -17.90 19.08 -1.97
N PHE A 47 -16.68 19.60 -2.11
CA PHE A 47 -16.45 21.03 -2.23
C PHE A 47 -15.19 21.33 -3.04
N LYS A 48 -15.10 22.57 -3.54
CA LYS A 48 -13.99 23.02 -4.38
C LYS A 48 -12.94 23.82 -3.58
N PRO A 49 -11.71 23.96 -4.09
CA PRO A 49 -10.66 24.71 -3.39
C PRO A 49 -11.01 26.19 -3.12
N GLU A 50 -11.83 26.82 -3.96
CA GLU A 50 -12.35 28.18 -3.78
C GLU A 50 -13.06 28.32 -2.43
N TRP A 51 -13.84 27.31 -2.05
CA TRP A 51 -14.58 27.31 -0.78
C TRP A 51 -13.62 27.31 0.41
N ILE A 52 -12.54 26.53 0.33
CA ILE A 52 -11.49 26.49 1.37
C ILE A 52 -10.82 27.86 1.48
N MET A 53 -10.42 28.47 0.36
CA MET A 53 -9.78 29.78 0.37
C MET A 53 -10.68 30.89 0.93
N LYS A 54 -11.99 30.83 0.66
CA LYS A 54 -12.96 31.80 1.16
C LYS A 54 -13.24 31.64 2.66
N ASN A 55 -13.20 30.41 3.18
CA ASN A 55 -13.64 30.11 4.54
C ASN A 55 -12.50 29.87 5.54
N GLY A 56 -11.31 29.52 5.05
CA GLY A 56 -10.12 29.25 5.85
C GLY A 56 -9.17 30.42 5.94
N LYS A 57 -8.31 30.40 6.98
CA LYS A 57 -7.20 31.33 7.13
C LYS A 57 -5.89 30.62 6.82
N TYR A 58 -4.98 31.32 6.14
CA TYR A 58 -3.62 30.82 5.96
C TYR A 58 -2.86 30.91 7.29
N GLY A 59 -2.34 29.79 7.78
CA GLY A 59 -1.67 29.76 9.08
C GLY A 59 -0.77 28.55 9.26
N MET A 60 0.13 28.63 10.23
CA MET A 60 1.00 27.51 10.61
C MET A 60 0.18 26.39 11.25
N VAL A 61 0.48 25.16 10.88
CA VAL A 61 0.02 23.94 11.55
C VAL A 61 1.24 23.30 12.17
N GLU A 62 1.43 23.50 13.48
CA GLU A 62 2.62 23.05 14.21
C GLU A 62 2.89 21.55 14.02
N ALA A 63 1.82 20.74 14.07
CA ALA A 63 1.91 19.29 13.88
C ALA A 63 2.46 18.90 12.50
N TRP A 64 2.31 19.76 11.48
CA TRP A 64 2.81 19.50 10.12
C TRP A 64 4.10 20.26 9.82
N ARG A 65 4.58 21.10 10.76
CA ARG A 65 5.70 22.04 10.56
C ARG A 65 5.59 22.81 9.24
N SER A 66 4.36 23.15 8.85
CA SER A 66 4.08 23.77 7.56
C SER A 66 2.79 24.57 7.59
N TYR A 67 2.68 25.51 6.64
CA TYR A 67 1.49 26.33 6.50
C TYR A 67 0.37 25.59 5.76
N ALA A 68 -0.86 25.76 6.24
CA ALA A 68 -2.08 25.22 5.68
C ALA A 68 -3.17 26.30 5.57
N PHE A 69 -4.22 26.01 4.81
CA PHE A 69 -5.49 26.70 5.00
C PHE A 69 -6.24 26.03 6.15
N ARG A 70 -6.46 26.77 7.23
CA ARG A 70 -7.11 26.29 8.45
C ARG A 70 -8.55 26.79 8.45
N VAL A 71 -9.51 25.90 8.28
CA VAL A 71 -10.94 26.23 8.27
C VAL A 71 -11.52 26.01 9.67
N PRO A 72 -12.12 27.02 10.31
CA PRO A 72 -12.75 26.86 11.63
C PRO A 72 -13.82 25.76 11.61
N LYS A 73 -13.88 24.96 12.67
CA LYS A 73 -14.84 23.86 12.82
C LYS A 73 -16.27 24.26 12.49
N GLU A 74 -16.74 25.39 13.03
CA GLU A 74 -18.14 25.82 12.88
C GLU A 74 -18.49 26.11 11.42
N LYS A 75 -17.53 26.62 10.63
CA LYS A 75 -17.73 26.83 9.20
C LYS A 75 -17.72 25.53 8.42
N PHE A 76 -16.83 24.62 8.80
CA PHE A 76 -16.68 23.33 8.12
C PHE A 76 -17.86 22.40 8.38
N GLU A 77 -18.30 22.27 9.64
CA GLU A 77 -19.39 21.36 9.99
C GLU A 77 -20.74 21.79 9.42
N ARG A 78 -20.94 23.09 9.15
CA ARG A 78 -22.11 23.58 8.41
C ARG A 78 -22.16 23.13 6.95
N LEU A 79 -21.02 22.76 6.36
CA LEU A 79 -20.95 22.22 5.01
C LEU A 79 -21.35 20.74 4.97
N LEU A 80 -21.21 20.03 6.09
CA LEU A 80 -21.43 18.60 6.19
C LEU A 80 -22.91 18.24 6.11
N LYS A 81 -23.23 17.25 5.27
CA LYS A 81 -24.59 16.72 5.08
C LYS A 81 -24.68 15.31 5.64
N PRO A 82 -25.68 14.98 6.47
CA PRO A 82 -25.90 13.62 6.93
C PRO A 82 -26.32 12.70 5.78
N ASP A 83 -25.86 11.46 5.82
CA ASP A 83 -26.24 10.42 4.87
C ASP A 83 -26.11 9.03 5.51
N SER A 84 -27.23 8.35 5.71
CA SER A 84 -27.28 7.02 6.31
C SER A 84 -26.61 5.95 5.44
N ALA A 85 -26.52 6.15 4.11
CA ALA A 85 -25.83 5.22 3.22
C ALA A 85 -24.32 5.19 3.48
N LEU A 86 -23.76 6.21 4.15
CA LEU A 86 -22.36 6.22 4.56
C LEU A 86 -22.02 5.11 5.56
N LYS A 87 -23.00 4.57 6.30
CA LYS A 87 -22.73 3.52 7.30
C LYS A 87 -22.00 2.33 6.68
N GLY A 88 -22.58 1.76 5.61
CA GLY A 88 -21.96 0.62 4.92
C GLY A 88 -20.63 0.97 4.24
N ILE A 89 -20.44 2.23 3.82
CA ILE A 89 -19.16 2.69 3.27
C ILE A 89 -18.11 2.77 4.38
N CYS A 90 -18.45 3.32 5.55
CA CYS A 90 -17.56 3.43 6.70
C CYS A 90 -17.16 2.06 7.23
N GLU A 91 -18.10 1.12 7.35
CA GLU A 91 -17.84 -0.28 7.74
C GLU A 91 -16.85 -0.95 6.77
N ARG A 92 -16.99 -0.72 5.46
CA ARG A 92 -16.04 -1.23 4.46
C ARG A 92 -14.67 -0.57 4.54
N ILE A 93 -14.61 0.72 4.85
CA ILE A 93 -13.34 1.44 5.06
C ILE A 93 -12.64 0.86 6.29
N GLU A 94 -13.36 0.67 7.39
CA GLU A 94 -12.84 0.06 8.61
C GLU A 94 -12.28 -1.34 8.34
N ALA A 95 -13.06 -2.20 7.67
CA ALA A 95 -12.64 -3.56 7.33
C ALA A 95 -11.33 -3.57 6.52
N LYS A 96 -11.22 -2.70 5.50
CA LYS A 96 -10.01 -2.60 4.68
C LYS A 96 -8.82 -2.04 5.44
N ASN A 97 -9.01 -1.02 6.28
CA ASN A 97 -7.95 -0.49 7.13
C ASN A 97 -7.47 -1.54 8.14
N PHE A 98 -8.38 -2.35 8.68
CA PHE A 98 -8.05 -3.43 9.59
C PHE A 98 -7.21 -4.51 8.89
N ILE A 99 -7.62 -4.95 7.70
CA ILE A 99 -6.87 -5.87 6.85
C ILE A 99 -5.48 -5.29 6.52
N LEU A 100 -5.40 -4.00 6.18
CA LEU A 100 -4.15 -3.30 5.90
C LEU A 100 -3.19 -3.35 7.09
N ASN A 101 -3.68 -3.04 8.29
CA ASN A 101 -2.87 -3.11 9.51
C ASN A 101 -2.47 -4.56 9.84
N PHE A 102 -3.38 -5.51 9.67
CA PHE A 102 -3.11 -6.92 9.90
C PHE A 102 -1.98 -7.44 9.01
N GLN A 103 -1.99 -7.14 7.71
CA GLN A 103 -0.94 -7.62 6.81
C GLN A 103 0.39 -6.90 7.03
N HIS A 104 0.39 -5.61 7.39
CA HIS A 104 1.63 -4.87 7.66
C HIS A 104 2.46 -5.48 8.79
N SER A 105 1.82 -6.13 9.76
CA SER A 105 2.53 -6.85 10.82
C SER A 105 3.50 -7.92 10.31
N LEU A 106 3.36 -8.39 9.06
CA LEU A 106 4.30 -9.33 8.45
C LEU A 106 5.73 -8.76 8.34
N ILE A 107 5.85 -7.44 8.11
CA ILE A 107 7.15 -6.76 8.07
C ILE A 107 7.80 -6.81 9.45
N ASP A 108 7.05 -6.45 10.50
CA ASP A 108 7.54 -6.46 11.88
C ASP A 108 7.93 -7.89 12.32
N ILE A 109 7.09 -8.88 12.01
CA ILE A 109 7.39 -10.31 12.27
C ILE A 109 8.70 -10.73 11.61
N ASN A 110 8.93 -10.34 10.36
CA ASN A 110 10.18 -10.67 9.66
C ASN A 110 11.38 -9.89 10.20
N LYS A 111 11.18 -8.63 10.60
CA LYS A 111 12.21 -7.81 11.24
C LYS A 111 12.67 -8.42 12.55
N ASP A 112 11.75 -8.86 13.39
CA ASP A 112 12.07 -9.53 14.65
C ASP A 112 12.81 -10.85 14.38
N LYS A 113 12.33 -11.67 13.45
CA LYS A 113 12.97 -12.95 13.05
C LYS A 113 14.38 -12.77 12.50
N LEU A 114 14.66 -11.69 11.76
CA LEU A 114 15.94 -11.45 11.08
C LEU A 114 16.83 -10.44 11.79
N SER A 115 16.41 -9.92 12.94
CA SER A 115 17.12 -8.91 13.74
C SER A 115 18.57 -9.32 14.06
N TYR A 116 18.80 -10.58 14.42
CA TYR A 116 20.14 -11.10 14.70
C TYR A 116 21.05 -11.07 13.48
N LEU A 117 20.52 -11.35 12.28
CA LEU A 117 21.28 -11.28 11.03
C LEU A 117 21.57 -9.84 10.64
N LEU A 118 20.60 -8.94 10.78
CA LEU A 118 20.78 -7.51 10.55
C LEU A 118 21.92 -6.97 11.43
N GLN A 119 21.90 -7.29 12.73
CA GLN A 119 22.94 -6.86 13.67
C GLN A 119 24.32 -7.39 13.27
N GLY A 120 24.45 -8.70 13.02
CA GLY A 120 25.73 -9.29 12.61
C GLY A 120 26.28 -8.69 11.31
N VAL A 121 25.40 -8.35 10.37
CA VAL A 121 25.78 -7.70 9.13
C VAL A 121 26.28 -6.27 9.33
N ILE A 122 25.64 -5.50 10.22
CA ILE A 122 26.07 -4.15 10.58
C ILE A 122 27.44 -4.20 11.26
N ASP A 123 27.61 -5.12 12.20
CA ASP A 123 28.83 -5.25 12.99
C ASP A 123 30.02 -5.70 12.14
N GLU A 124 29.79 -6.58 11.17
CA GLU A 124 30.85 -7.16 10.34
C GLU A 124 31.07 -6.44 8.99
N ASN A 125 30.16 -5.57 8.56
CA ASN A 125 30.17 -4.87 7.25
C ASN A 125 30.32 -5.81 6.01
N LYS A 126 29.82 -7.06 6.09
CA LYS A 126 30.09 -8.15 5.11
C LYS A 126 29.10 -8.35 3.96
N ILE A 127 28.25 -7.37 3.64
CA ILE A 127 27.10 -7.57 2.70
C ILE A 127 27.52 -7.89 1.26
N VAL A 128 28.67 -7.37 0.81
CA VAL A 128 28.94 -7.12 -0.61
C VAL A 128 29.17 -8.41 -1.44
N GLN A 129 29.25 -9.60 -0.83
CA GLN A 129 29.60 -10.86 -1.52
C GLN A 129 28.58 -11.99 -1.40
N ILE A 130 27.40 -11.76 -0.81
CA ILE A 130 26.44 -12.86 -0.59
C ILE A 130 25.70 -13.18 -1.89
N ILE A 131 25.98 -14.36 -2.47
CA ILE A 131 25.21 -14.94 -3.57
C ILE A 131 24.12 -15.84 -2.96
N PRO A 132 22.83 -15.48 -3.05
CA PRO A 132 21.75 -16.30 -2.53
C PRO A 132 21.64 -17.62 -3.30
N LYS A 133 21.52 -18.73 -2.58
CA LYS A 133 21.47 -20.09 -3.14
C LYS A 133 20.05 -20.63 -3.35
N ASP A 134 19.11 -20.10 -2.59
CA ASP A 134 17.71 -20.47 -2.57
C ASP A 134 16.84 -19.23 -2.28
N LEU A 135 15.52 -19.38 -2.39
CA LEU A 135 14.56 -18.30 -2.15
C LEU A 135 14.67 -17.73 -0.73
N GLU A 136 14.90 -18.57 0.28
CA GLU A 136 15.00 -18.13 1.67
C GLU A 136 16.22 -17.23 1.88
N SER A 137 17.37 -17.63 1.34
CA SER A 137 18.60 -16.84 1.36
C SER A 137 18.44 -15.55 0.53
N PHE A 138 17.77 -15.64 -0.63
CA PHE A 138 17.48 -14.49 -1.47
C PHE A 138 16.66 -13.44 -0.72
N PHE A 139 15.57 -13.89 -0.09
CA PHE A 139 14.72 -13.05 0.74
C PHE A 139 15.49 -12.38 1.87
N LYS A 140 16.29 -13.14 2.63
CA LYS A 140 17.11 -12.59 3.71
C LYS A 140 18.05 -11.49 3.23
N VAL A 141 18.72 -11.70 2.09
CA VAL A 141 19.64 -10.69 1.54
C VAL A 141 18.87 -9.44 1.12
N CYS A 142 17.79 -9.57 0.36
CA CYS A 142 16.95 -8.41 0.00
C CYS A 142 16.45 -7.67 1.23
N PHE A 143 15.94 -8.38 2.24
CA PHE A 143 15.46 -7.80 3.48
C PHE A 143 16.54 -7.03 4.23
N ILE A 144 17.75 -7.60 4.33
CA ILE A 144 18.89 -6.93 4.96
C ILE A 144 19.32 -5.69 4.19
N MET A 145 19.36 -5.78 2.86
CA MET A 145 19.75 -4.65 2.02
C MET A 145 18.73 -3.51 2.09
N ASP A 146 17.44 -3.84 2.07
CA ASP A 146 16.34 -2.89 2.21
C ASP A 146 16.43 -2.12 3.54
N ASN A 147 16.62 -2.83 4.65
CA ASN A 147 16.74 -2.21 5.99
C ASN A 147 18.04 -1.40 6.19
N LEU A 148 19.02 -1.54 5.28
CA LEU A 148 20.28 -0.80 5.33
C LEU A 148 20.38 0.25 4.22
N ASP A 149 19.28 0.51 3.50
CA ASP A 149 19.22 1.41 2.36
C ASP A 149 20.30 1.11 1.29
N LYS A 150 20.61 -0.18 1.07
CA LYS A 150 21.59 -0.66 0.10
C LYS A 150 20.92 -1.31 -1.11
N ILE A 151 21.60 -1.28 -2.26
CA ILE A 151 21.09 -1.80 -3.54
C ILE A 151 22.13 -2.79 -4.12
N PRO A 152 21.70 -3.94 -4.66
CA PRO A 152 22.64 -4.87 -5.29
C PRO A 152 23.22 -4.30 -6.58
N GLN A 153 24.49 -4.59 -6.87
CA GLN A 153 25.23 -4.03 -8.03
C GLN A 153 24.60 -4.38 -9.40
N ASN A 154 23.69 -5.36 -9.48
CA ASN A 154 22.94 -5.69 -10.70
C ASN A 154 21.49 -6.08 -10.38
N ALA A 155 20.72 -5.11 -9.89
CA ALA A 155 19.35 -5.33 -9.43
C ALA A 155 18.40 -5.87 -10.52
N ASN A 156 18.60 -5.55 -11.82
CA ASN A 156 17.83 -6.14 -12.91
C ASN A 156 18.04 -7.66 -13.00
N LEU A 157 19.29 -8.12 -12.96
CA LEU A 157 19.59 -9.55 -12.98
C LEU A 157 19.02 -10.26 -11.75
N TRP A 158 19.07 -9.62 -10.59
CA TRP A 158 18.47 -10.13 -9.36
C TRP A 158 16.97 -10.30 -9.50
N LEU A 159 16.27 -9.32 -10.11
CA LEU A 159 14.84 -9.45 -10.38
C LEU A 159 14.57 -10.65 -11.30
N ILE A 160 15.29 -10.78 -12.41
CA ILE A 160 15.08 -11.91 -13.35
C ILE A 160 15.35 -13.26 -12.66
N TYR A 161 16.39 -13.34 -11.83
CA TYR A 161 16.68 -14.54 -11.05
C TYR A 161 15.58 -14.83 -10.03
N LEU A 162 15.07 -13.82 -9.33
CA LEU A 162 13.95 -13.95 -8.40
C LEU A 162 12.70 -14.51 -9.08
N LEU A 163 12.37 -14.02 -10.28
CA LEU A 163 11.22 -14.48 -11.06
C LEU A 163 11.30 -15.97 -11.44
N SER A 164 12.50 -16.56 -11.43
CA SER A 164 12.69 -18.00 -11.67
C SER A 164 12.18 -18.89 -10.52
N TYR A 165 12.03 -18.35 -9.30
CA TYR A 165 11.47 -19.10 -8.17
C TYR A 165 9.94 -19.27 -8.26
N ILE A 166 9.27 -18.54 -9.16
CA ILE A 166 7.82 -18.66 -9.37
C ILE A 166 7.56 -19.92 -10.20
N ASN A 167 7.20 -21.00 -9.51
CA ASN A 167 6.93 -22.32 -10.07
C ASN A 167 5.53 -22.84 -9.67
N LYS A 168 5.19 -24.07 -10.09
CA LYS A 168 3.84 -24.63 -9.92
C LYS A 168 3.43 -24.81 -8.45
N ASP A 169 4.33 -25.27 -7.58
CA ASP A 169 4.03 -25.73 -6.22
C ASP A 169 4.55 -24.75 -5.15
N ILE A 170 4.33 -23.46 -5.35
CA ILE A 170 4.80 -22.40 -4.47
C ILE A 170 3.79 -22.08 -3.37
N SER A 171 4.24 -22.01 -2.12
CA SER A 171 3.38 -21.68 -0.97
C SER A 171 3.07 -20.18 -0.89
N LEU A 172 2.02 -19.79 -0.15
CA LEU A 172 1.73 -18.38 0.16
C LEU A 172 2.88 -17.71 0.92
N GLY A 173 3.56 -18.46 1.80
CA GLY A 173 4.77 -17.97 2.48
C GLY A 173 5.87 -17.60 1.49
N ASP A 174 6.12 -18.44 0.50
CA ASP A 174 7.12 -18.19 -0.55
C ASP A 174 6.68 -17.07 -1.51
N ILE A 175 5.39 -17.00 -1.87
CA ILE A 175 4.84 -15.89 -2.65
C ILE A 175 5.06 -14.56 -1.92
N SER A 176 4.84 -14.50 -0.60
CA SER A 176 5.06 -13.26 0.17
C SER A 176 6.51 -12.79 0.14
N LYS A 177 7.47 -13.71 0.25
CA LYS A 177 8.91 -13.42 0.11
C LYS A 177 9.25 -12.92 -1.30
N ILE A 178 8.74 -13.60 -2.33
CA ILE A 178 8.97 -13.19 -3.72
C ILE A 178 8.43 -11.79 -3.95
N VAL A 179 7.18 -11.52 -3.57
CA VAL A 179 6.54 -10.23 -3.80
C VAL A 179 7.26 -9.11 -3.04
N TYR A 180 7.67 -9.36 -1.78
CA TYR A 180 8.52 -8.41 -1.03
C TYR A 180 9.81 -8.08 -1.79
N CYS A 181 10.51 -9.10 -2.30
CA CYS A 181 11.74 -8.89 -3.05
C CYS A 181 11.51 -8.20 -4.40
N ILE A 182 10.39 -8.45 -5.08
CA ILE A 182 10.01 -7.74 -6.31
C ILE A 182 9.81 -6.26 -5.99
N ASP A 183 9.02 -5.93 -4.97
CA ASP A 183 8.74 -4.55 -4.55
C ASP A 183 10.04 -3.78 -4.23
N PHE A 184 10.90 -4.39 -3.41
CA PHE A 184 12.21 -3.85 -3.09
C PHE A 184 13.05 -3.59 -4.35
N LEU A 185 13.27 -4.61 -5.20
CA LEU A 185 14.15 -4.51 -6.37
C LEU A 185 13.59 -3.56 -7.43
N TYR A 186 12.29 -3.64 -7.71
CA TYR A 186 11.60 -2.82 -8.70
C TYR A 186 11.79 -1.34 -8.42
N SER A 187 11.70 -0.93 -7.15
CA SER A 187 11.87 0.48 -6.75
C SER A 187 13.26 1.06 -7.03
N LYS A 188 14.25 0.23 -7.39
CA LYS A 188 15.66 0.61 -7.56
C LYS A 188 16.15 0.54 -9.00
N ILE A 189 15.30 0.16 -9.95
CA ILE A 189 15.71 -0.15 -11.31
C ILE A 189 14.81 0.45 -12.38
N GLU A 190 15.38 0.64 -13.57
CA GLU A 190 14.62 0.87 -14.80
C GLU A 190 14.60 -0.43 -15.61
N LEU A 191 13.39 -0.84 -16.00
CA LEU A 191 13.18 -2.08 -16.75
C LEU A 191 13.17 -1.83 -18.26
N LYS A 192 13.78 -2.76 -19.00
CA LYS A 192 13.67 -2.84 -20.46
C LYS A 192 12.37 -3.53 -20.88
N PRO A 193 11.88 -3.32 -22.12
CA PRO A 193 10.62 -3.91 -22.60
C PRO A 193 10.48 -5.42 -22.39
N ASN A 194 11.53 -6.19 -22.62
CA ASN A 194 11.53 -7.64 -22.42
C ASN A 194 11.46 -8.02 -20.93
N GLU A 195 12.08 -7.24 -20.05
CA GLU A 195 12.04 -7.45 -18.59
C GLU A 195 10.64 -7.10 -18.05
N ILE A 196 10.01 -6.04 -18.57
CA ILE A 196 8.62 -5.66 -18.25
C ILE A 196 7.66 -6.78 -18.65
N SER A 197 7.77 -7.30 -19.87
CA SER A 197 6.91 -8.39 -20.35
C SER A 197 7.02 -9.64 -19.45
N GLN A 198 8.25 -10.00 -19.05
CA GLN A 198 8.47 -11.11 -18.13
C GLN A 198 7.88 -10.85 -16.74
N LEU A 199 8.07 -9.65 -16.19
CA LEU A 199 7.49 -9.26 -14.91
C LEU A 199 5.96 -9.27 -14.95
N VAL A 200 5.34 -8.70 -15.98
CA VAL A 200 3.87 -8.68 -16.15
C VAL A 200 3.31 -10.10 -16.23
N SER A 201 3.97 -10.98 -16.97
CA SER A 201 3.58 -12.40 -17.04
C SER A 201 3.61 -13.07 -15.66
N LYS A 202 4.68 -12.83 -14.90
CA LYS A 202 4.83 -13.38 -13.54
C LYS A 202 3.89 -12.76 -12.51
N ILE A 203 3.54 -11.48 -12.63
CA ILE A 203 2.51 -10.85 -11.79
C ILE A 203 1.16 -11.53 -12.02
N LYS A 204 0.79 -11.81 -13.27
CA LYS A 204 -0.46 -12.54 -13.59
C LYS A 204 -0.45 -13.93 -12.97
N GLU A 205 0.64 -14.67 -13.13
CA GLU A 205 0.81 -16.01 -12.54
C GLU A 205 0.70 -15.99 -11.00
N LEU A 206 1.33 -15.02 -10.33
CA LEU A 206 1.25 -14.87 -8.88
C LEU A 206 -0.19 -14.56 -8.42
N LYS A 207 -0.90 -13.67 -9.12
CA LYS A 207 -2.31 -13.35 -8.81
C LYS A 207 -3.21 -14.57 -8.94
N GLU A 208 -3.05 -15.33 -10.02
CA GLU A 208 -3.80 -16.57 -10.23
C GLU A 208 -3.55 -17.60 -9.11
N LYS A 209 -2.29 -17.75 -8.69
CA LYS A 209 -1.93 -18.64 -7.58
C LYS A 209 -2.56 -18.20 -6.26
N ILE A 210 -2.45 -16.92 -5.92
CA ILE A 210 -3.06 -16.39 -4.69
C ILE A 210 -4.58 -16.58 -4.73
N ASP A 211 -5.23 -16.32 -5.86
CA ASP A 211 -6.67 -16.55 -6.03
C ASP A 211 -7.04 -18.03 -5.84
N GLY A 212 -6.23 -18.94 -6.38
CA GLY A 212 -6.40 -20.39 -6.23
C GLY A 212 -6.32 -20.89 -4.79
N TYR A 213 -5.67 -20.15 -3.89
CA TYR A 213 -5.58 -20.50 -2.46
C TYR A 213 -6.70 -19.91 -1.60
N SER A 214 -7.56 -19.06 -2.16
CA SER A 214 -8.70 -18.49 -1.42
C SER A 214 -9.73 -19.55 -1.03
N GLN A 215 -10.28 -19.40 0.17
CA GLN A 215 -11.28 -20.30 0.75
C GLN A 215 -12.63 -19.58 0.91
N ASP A 216 -13.72 -20.36 0.98
CA ASP A 216 -15.08 -19.82 1.11
C ASP A 216 -15.33 -19.13 2.46
N ASP A 217 -14.54 -19.44 3.49
CA ASP A 217 -14.62 -18.80 4.81
C ASP A 217 -13.90 -17.45 4.89
N GLY A 218 -13.23 -17.02 3.81
CA GLY A 218 -12.45 -15.79 3.74
C GLY A 218 -10.98 -15.95 4.11
N SER A 219 -10.53 -17.16 4.45
CA SER A 219 -9.10 -17.47 4.63
C SER A 219 -8.41 -17.73 3.30
N TYR A 220 -7.08 -17.77 3.33
CA TYR A 220 -6.24 -18.29 2.26
C TYR A 220 -5.39 -19.43 2.79
N ARG A 221 -5.23 -20.49 2.00
CA ARG A 221 -4.51 -21.70 2.42
C ARG A 221 -3.81 -22.38 1.25
N SER A 222 -2.49 -22.47 1.32
CA SER A 222 -1.65 -23.24 0.39
C SER A 222 -1.06 -24.49 1.02
N SER A 223 -1.09 -24.59 2.36
CA SER A 223 -0.55 -25.72 3.10
C SER A 223 -1.54 -26.24 4.15
N LEU A 224 -1.54 -27.56 4.35
CA LEU A 224 -2.31 -28.18 5.42
C LEU A 224 -1.68 -27.99 6.80
N THR A 225 -0.37 -27.76 6.86
CA THR A 225 0.40 -27.68 8.11
C THR A 225 0.61 -26.24 8.59
N ALA A 226 0.49 -25.26 7.71
CA ALA A 226 0.64 -23.85 8.07
C ALA A 226 -0.62 -23.32 8.78
N SER A 227 -0.44 -22.31 9.62
CA SER A 227 -1.53 -21.58 10.26
C SER A 227 -2.37 -20.86 9.20
N PRO A 228 -3.69 -21.08 9.12
CA PRO A 228 -4.56 -20.39 8.16
C PRO A 228 -4.48 -18.85 8.27
N LEU A 229 -4.25 -18.32 9.47
CA LEU A 229 -4.09 -16.88 9.68
C LEU A 229 -2.77 -16.35 9.14
N ASP A 230 -1.69 -17.11 9.28
CA ASP A 230 -0.39 -16.71 8.75
C ASP A 230 -0.39 -16.78 7.23
N GLU A 231 -1.00 -17.81 6.66
CA GLU A 231 -1.22 -17.92 5.22
C GLU A 231 -2.11 -16.79 4.68
N THR A 232 -3.19 -16.46 5.38
CA THR A 232 -4.05 -15.31 5.06
C THR A 232 -3.27 -13.99 5.13
N ARG A 233 -2.39 -13.81 6.12
CA ARG A 233 -1.52 -12.63 6.22
C ARG A 233 -0.58 -12.52 5.02
N CYS A 234 0.08 -13.62 4.65
CA CYS A 234 0.95 -13.68 3.47
C CYS A 234 0.19 -13.34 2.19
N ALA A 235 -1.00 -13.91 1.99
CA ALA A 235 -1.83 -13.62 0.82
C ALA A 235 -2.21 -12.14 0.72
N LEU A 236 -2.70 -11.56 1.83
CA LEU A 236 -3.11 -10.15 1.88
C LEU A 236 -1.95 -9.19 1.68
N PHE A 237 -0.79 -9.53 2.26
CA PHE A 237 0.45 -8.78 2.05
C PHE A 237 0.85 -8.77 0.57
N SER A 238 0.85 -9.95 -0.06
CA SER A 238 1.17 -10.09 -1.49
C SER A 238 0.15 -9.38 -2.38
N ILE A 239 -1.15 -9.45 -2.08
CA ILE A 239 -2.17 -8.74 -2.86
C ILE A 239 -1.94 -7.23 -2.79
N ASN A 240 -1.66 -6.69 -1.61
CA ASN A 240 -1.42 -5.26 -1.46
C ASN A 240 -0.25 -4.78 -2.33
N LEU A 241 0.92 -5.42 -2.21
CA LEU A 241 2.10 -5.03 -2.99
C LEU A 241 1.95 -5.27 -4.50
N LEU A 242 1.29 -6.35 -4.91
CA LEU A 242 1.02 -6.59 -6.34
C LEU A 242 0.05 -5.55 -6.92
N GLU A 243 -0.95 -5.11 -6.16
CA GLU A 243 -1.87 -4.06 -6.60
C GLU A 243 -1.16 -2.71 -6.75
N ASP A 244 -0.28 -2.36 -5.82
CA ASP A 244 0.56 -1.16 -5.89
C ASP A 244 1.53 -1.24 -7.08
N LEU A 245 2.22 -2.36 -7.27
CA LEU A 245 3.13 -2.59 -8.40
C LEU A 245 2.42 -2.49 -9.76
N ILE A 246 1.19 -3.00 -9.87
CA ILE A 246 0.39 -2.89 -11.10
C ILE A 246 0.10 -1.42 -11.43
N GLN A 247 -0.22 -0.59 -10.43
CA GLN A 247 -0.45 0.84 -10.65
C GLN A 247 0.80 1.52 -11.17
N ASP A 248 1.95 1.25 -10.55
CA ASP A 248 3.22 1.83 -10.96
C ASP A 248 3.60 1.40 -12.37
N LEU A 249 3.44 0.12 -12.72
CA LEU A 249 3.70 -0.37 -14.07
C LEU A 249 2.81 0.32 -15.10
N ILE A 250 1.52 0.45 -14.84
CA ILE A 250 0.59 1.14 -15.75
C ILE A 250 0.98 2.61 -15.92
N TYR A 251 1.44 3.26 -14.85
CA TYR A 251 1.80 4.68 -14.88
C TYR A 251 3.14 4.94 -15.60
N TYR A 252 4.18 4.17 -15.29
CA TYR A 252 5.53 4.39 -15.79
C TYR A 252 5.84 3.66 -17.11
N TYR A 253 5.13 2.57 -17.39
CA TYR A 253 5.42 1.67 -18.51
C TYR A 253 4.17 1.36 -19.36
N SER A 254 3.26 2.33 -19.51
CA SER A 254 1.96 2.16 -20.18
C SER A 254 2.02 1.43 -21.53
N ASP A 255 3.07 1.67 -22.32
CA ASP A 255 3.21 1.13 -23.67
C ASP A 255 3.60 -0.36 -23.71
N TYR A 256 4.02 -0.92 -22.56
CA TYR A 256 4.55 -2.29 -22.44
C TYR A 256 3.71 -3.19 -21.52
N VAL A 257 2.61 -2.66 -20.97
CA VAL A 257 1.83 -3.31 -19.91
C VAL A 257 0.49 -3.81 -20.47
N ASP A 258 0.57 -4.74 -21.41
CA ASP A 258 -0.63 -5.32 -22.03
C ASP A 258 -1.36 -6.30 -21.09
N GLY A 259 -2.68 -6.15 -21.02
CA GLY A 259 -3.58 -6.99 -20.24
C GLY A 259 -3.52 -6.80 -18.72
N LEU A 260 -2.84 -5.78 -18.18
CA LEU A 260 -3.07 -5.33 -16.81
C LEU A 260 -4.16 -4.26 -16.78
N GLN A 261 -5.04 -4.35 -15.79
CA GLN A 261 -6.12 -3.38 -15.59
C GLN A 261 -5.80 -2.48 -14.39
N PRO A 262 -6.12 -1.19 -14.45
CA PRO A 262 -5.99 -0.31 -13.30
C PRO A 262 -6.82 -0.84 -12.11
N ILE A 263 -6.16 -1.04 -10.98
CA ILE A 263 -6.78 -1.31 -9.68
C ILE A 263 -7.61 -0.10 -9.25
N LYS A 264 -8.92 -0.29 -9.00
CA LYS A 264 -9.84 0.83 -8.72
C LYS A 264 -10.15 1.00 -7.24
N LYS A 265 -9.81 0.02 -6.41
CA LYS A 265 -10.06 0.01 -4.96
C LYS A 265 -8.97 -0.77 -4.24
N ILE A 266 -8.62 -0.35 -3.03
CA ILE A 266 -7.73 -1.12 -2.14
C ILE A 266 -8.32 -2.51 -1.91
N TYR A 267 -7.51 -3.56 -2.01
CA TYR A 267 -7.93 -4.96 -1.92
C TYR A 267 -9.00 -5.29 -2.97
N GLU A 268 -8.74 -4.94 -4.23
CA GLU A 268 -9.62 -5.27 -5.35
C GLU A 268 -9.66 -6.77 -5.62
N SER A 269 -8.51 -7.43 -5.47
CA SER A 269 -8.28 -8.84 -5.77
C SER A 269 -8.61 -9.77 -4.59
N VAL A 270 -9.04 -9.23 -3.44
CA VAL A 270 -9.53 -10.03 -2.32
C VAL A 270 -10.98 -10.47 -2.61
N LYS A 271 -11.22 -11.78 -2.71
CA LYS A 271 -12.54 -12.34 -3.08
C LYS A 271 -13.67 -11.84 -2.18
N ASN A 272 -13.47 -11.86 -0.87
CA ASN A 272 -14.49 -11.45 0.08
C ASN A 272 -13.89 -10.73 1.30
N VAL A 273 -13.74 -9.41 1.16
CA VAL A 273 -13.22 -8.51 2.20
C VAL A 273 -13.97 -8.66 3.53
N ASP A 274 -15.30 -8.80 3.50
CA ASP A 274 -16.12 -8.86 4.72
C ASP A 274 -15.89 -10.17 5.49
N LYS A 275 -15.78 -11.30 4.78
CA LYS A 275 -15.47 -12.61 5.40
C LYS A 275 -14.04 -12.63 5.94
N THR A 276 -13.08 -12.17 5.16
CA THR A 276 -11.67 -12.09 5.58
C THR A 276 -11.53 -11.18 6.81
N PHE A 277 -12.20 -10.03 6.84
CA PHE A 277 -12.22 -9.15 8.01
C PHE A 277 -12.79 -9.85 9.25
N LYS A 278 -13.93 -10.54 9.13
CA LYS A 278 -14.55 -11.27 10.24
C LYS A 278 -13.64 -12.37 10.78
N LEU A 279 -13.00 -13.13 9.89
CA LEU A 279 -12.06 -14.18 10.25
C LEU A 279 -10.91 -13.61 11.07
N ILE A 280 -10.25 -12.56 10.58
CA ILE A 280 -9.09 -11.97 11.26
C ILE A 280 -9.48 -11.35 12.59
N LYS A 281 -10.65 -10.70 12.67
CA LYS A 281 -11.15 -10.07 13.90
C LYS A 281 -11.62 -11.07 14.96
N SER A 282 -11.91 -12.32 14.58
CA SER A 282 -12.34 -13.37 15.52
C SER A 282 -11.21 -14.01 16.33
N VAL A 283 -9.97 -13.57 16.12
CA VAL A 283 -8.75 -14.09 16.74
C VAL A 283 -8.15 -12.99 17.61
#